data_AF-A0A239TG42-F1
#
_entry.id   AF-A0A239TG42-F1
#
_cell.length_a   1.000
_cell.length_b   1.000
_cell.length_c   1.000
_cell.angle_alpha   90.00
_cell.angle_beta   90.00
_cell.angle_gamma   90.00
#
_symmetry.space_group_name_H-M   'P 1'
#
loop_
_entity.id
_entity.type
_entity.pdbx_description
1 polymer ?
#
loop_
_entity_poly.entity_id
_entity_poly.type
_entity_poly.pdbx_seq_one_letter_code
_entity_poly.pdbx_strand_id
1 'polypeptide(L)' 'MPDSKLARNEEMEKSLFWKKGFIPVYFIAALLLFLLFHFYIQNVALPIYLLIFMLIGSGVASIIYNSKKEKKNKL' A
#
# COMPACT_ATOMS: atom_id res chain seq x y z
N MET A 1 -26.20 -5.25 -10.65
CA MET A 1 -25.86 -5.30 -9.21
C MET A 1 -25.01 -4.08 -8.83
N PRO A 2 -25.62 -2.91 -8.64
CA PRO A 2 -24.96 -1.71 -8.14
C PRO A 2 -24.63 -1.78 -6.63
N ASP A 3 -25.41 -2.54 -5.87
CA ASP A 3 -25.29 -2.62 -4.39
C ASP A 3 -23.99 -3.29 -3.93
N SER A 4 -23.49 -4.26 -4.68
CA SER A 4 -22.22 -4.95 -4.35
C SER A 4 -20.98 -4.09 -4.60
N LYS A 5 -21.06 -3.07 -5.46
CA LYS A 5 -19.98 -2.09 -5.63
C LYS A 5 -19.99 -1.04 -4.52
N LEU A 6 -21.17 -0.63 -4.07
CA LEU A 6 -21.32 0.31 -2.94
C LEU A 6 -20.79 -0.31 -1.65
N ALA A 7 -21.24 -1.52 -1.30
CA ALA A 7 -20.76 -2.24 -0.12
C ALA A 7 -19.23 -2.42 -0.10
N ARG A 8 -18.64 -2.82 -1.24
CA ARG A 8 -17.18 -2.96 -1.39
C ARG A 8 -16.44 -1.64 -1.13
N ASN A 9 -16.96 -0.51 -1.61
CA ASN A 9 -16.32 0.78 -1.40
C ASN A 9 -16.35 1.18 0.07
N GLU A 10 -17.46 0.94 0.77
CA GLU A 10 -17.58 1.21 2.20
C GLU A 10 -16.61 0.36 3.04
N GLU A 11 -16.44 -0.92 2.70
CA GLU A 11 -15.44 -1.79 3.33
C GLU A 11 -14.02 -1.26 3.14
N MET A 12 -13.70 -0.82 1.93
CA MET A 12 -12.39 -0.27 1.58
C MET A 12 -12.11 1.05 2.32
N GLU A 13 -13.13 1.88 2.54
CA GLU A 13 -13.00 3.11 3.31
C GLU A 13 -12.75 2.88 4.80
N LYS A 14 -13.34 1.82 5.36
CA LYS A 14 -13.14 1.43 6.77
C LYS A 14 -11.78 0.76 7.01
N SER A 15 -11.21 0.14 5.98
CA SER A 15 -9.94 -0.56 6.04
C SER A 15 -8.74 0.37 6.27
N LEU A 16 -7.83 -0.06 7.16
CA LEU A 16 -6.60 0.67 7.47
C LEU A 16 -5.66 0.77 6.26
N PHE A 17 -5.67 -0.24 5.38
CA PHE A 17 -4.76 -0.33 4.24
C PHE A 17 -4.90 0.84 3.24
N TRP A 18 -6.09 1.44 3.18
CA TRP A 18 -6.43 2.52 2.24
C TRP A 18 -6.48 3.90 2.90
N LYS A 19 -6.20 4.01 4.21
CA LYS A 19 -6.13 5.32 4.86
C LYS A 19 -4.93 6.10 4.36
N LYS A 20 -5.13 7.37 4.01
CA LYS A 20 -4.04 8.27 3.54
C LYS A 20 -2.85 8.31 4.50
N GLY A 21 -3.11 8.35 5.80
CA GLY A 21 -2.05 8.36 6.83
C GLY A 21 -1.22 7.08 6.88
N PHE A 22 -1.71 5.96 6.32
CA PHE A 22 -0.98 4.70 6.26
C PHE A 22 -0.07 4.59 5.02
N ILE A 23 -0.23 5.47 4.02
CA ILE A 23 0.59 5.46 2.79
C ILE A 23 2.10 5.53 3.10
N PRO A 24 2.59 6.44 3.97
CA PRO A 24 4.02 6.51 4.29
C PRO A 24 4.56 5.21 4.92
N VAL A 25 3.72 4.47 5.64
CA VAL A 25 4.10 3.25 6.36
C VAL A 25 4.60 2.17 5.41
N TYR A 26 3.98 2.01 4.24
CA TYR A 26 4.43 1.03 3.23
C TYR A 26 5.87 1.28 2.77
N PHE A 27 6.20 2.54 2.49
CA PHE A 27 7.52 2.91 1.98
C PHE A 27 8.59 2.88 3.07
N ILE A 28 8.24 3.30 4.29
CA ILE A 28 9.13 3.20 5.45
C ILE A 28 9.43 1.73 5.74
N ALA A 29 8.41 0.87 5.78
CA ALA A 29 8.60 -0.57 5.99
C ALA A 29 9.45 -1.20 4.88
N ALA A 30 9.20 -0.86 3.61
CA ALA A 30 10.00 -1.34 2.48
C ALA A 30 11.48 -0.91 2.59
N LEU A 31 11.73 0.35 2.97
CA LEU A 31 13.07 0.88 3.16
C LEU A 31 13.79 0.20 4.33
N LEU A 32 13.13 0.04 5.48
CA LEU A 32 13.69 -0.64 6.65
C LEU A 32 14.03 -2.10 6.33
N LEU A 33 13.16 -2.78 5.59
CA LEU A 33 13.39 -4.17 5.17
C LEU A 33 14.59 -4.26 4.22
N PHE A 34 14.68 -3.35 3.26
CA PHE A 34 15.83 -3.26 2.37
C PHE A 34 17.13 -3.01 3.15
N LEU A 35 17.13 -2.04 4.07
CA LEU A 35 18.30 -1.72 4.89
C LEU A 35 18.74 -2.92 5.74
N LEU A 36 17.79 -3.56 6.41
CA LEU A 36 18.05 -4.72 7.26
C LEU A 36 18.66 -5.88 6.46
N PHE A 37 18.02 -6.29 5.37
CA PHE A 37 18.48 -7.48 4.66
C PHE A 37 19.68 -7.24 3.77
N HIS A 38 19.74 -6.09 3.10
CA HIS A 38 20.82 -5.80 2.17
C HIS A 38 22.11 -5.39 2.90
N PHE A 39 22.03 -4.53 3.93
CA PHE A 39 23.22 -4.02 4.60
C PHE A 39 23.58 -4.80 5.87
N TYR A 40 22.60 -5.11 6.72
CA TYR A 40 22.89 -5.74 8.00
C TYR A 40 23.07 -7.25 7.88
N ILE A 41 22.13 -7.96 7.24
CA ILE A 41 22.19 -9.41 7.07
C ILE A 41 23.06 -9.80 5.86
N GLN A 42 23.25 -8.88 4.90
CA GLN A 42 23.94 -9.14 3.63
C GLN A 42 23.31 -10.30 2.83
N ASN A 43 22.00 -10.47 2.95
CA ASN A 43 21.24 -11.52 2.30
C ASN A 43 20.53 -10.95 1.06
N VAL A 44 20.94 -11.43 -0.11
CA VAL A 44 20.40 -11.03 -1.41
C VAL A 44 19.34 -12.00 -1.94
N ALA A 45 18.69 -12.78 -1.07
CA ALA A 45 17.69 -13.74 -1.50
C ALA A 45 16.47 -13.06 -2.14
N LEU A 46 16.06 -13.59 -3.30
CA LEU A 46 14.89 -13.16 -4.07
C LEU A 46 13.59 -12.97 -3.24
N PRO A 47 13.26 -13.82 -2.25
CA PRO A 47 12.02 -13.65 -1.48
C PRO A 47 11.92 -12.32 -0.73
N ILE A 48 13.04 -11.76 -0.27
CA ILE A 48 13.06 -10.49 0.45
C ILE A 48 12.71 -9.34 -0.50
N TYR A 49 13.32 -9.33 -1.69
CA TYR A 49 13.01 -8.34 -2.71
C TYR A 49 11.56 -8.44 -3.16
N LEU A 50 11.00 -9.64 -3.26
CA LEU A 50 9.56 -9.83 -3.53
C LEU A 50 8.69 -9.17 -2.46
N LEU A 51 9.04 -9.31 -1.18
CA LEU A 51 8.32 -8.66 -0.07
C LEU A 51 8.41 -7.12 -0.17
N ILE A 52 9.60 -6.60 -0.48
CA ILE A 52 9.83 -5.15 -0.68
C ILE A 52 8.96 -4.63 -1.83
N PHE A 53 8.94 -5.35 -2.96
CA PHE A 53 8.10 -4.98 -4.10
C PHE A 53 6.60 -5.05 -3.78
N MET A 54 6.15 -6.01 -2.99
CA MET A 54 4.76 -6.07 -2.52
C MET A 54 4.39 -4.85 -1.66
N LEU A 55 5.28 -4.41 -0.76
CA LEU A 55 5.06 -3.21 0.06
C LEU A 55 4.99 -1.95 -0.80
N ILE A 56 5.94 -1.78 -1.72
CA ILE A 56 5.95 -0.64 -2.66
C ILE A 56 4.67 -0.64 -3.51
N GLY A 57 4.28 -1.80 -4.05
CA GLY A 57 3.06 -1.94 -4.84
C GLY A 57 1.80 -1.60 -4.05
N SER A 58 1.74 -2.00 -2.77
CA SER A 58 0.62 -1.64 -1.87
C SER A 58 0.56 -0.13 -1.61
N GLY A 59 1.71 0.52 -1.42
CA GLY A 59 1.80 1.98 -1.30
C GLY A 59 1.30 2.71 -2.54
N VAL A 60 1.75 2.28 -3.73
CA VAL A 60 1.29 2.85 -5.02
C VAL A 60 -0.20 2.63 -5.22
N ALA A 61 -0.71 1.42 -4.96
CA ALA A 61 -2.14 1.12 -5.04
C ALA A 61 -2.96 2.03 -4.11
N SER A 62 -2.49 2.24 -2.88
CA SER A 62 -3.14 3.12 -1.90
C SER A 62 -3.16 4.58 -2.36
N ILE A 63 -2.07 5.07 -2.97
CA ILE A 63 -2.01 6.41 -3.59
C ILE A 63 -3.05 6.53 -4.71
N ILE A 64 -3.11 5.55 -5.64
CA ILE A 64 -4.04 5.58 -6.76
C ILE A 64 -5.49 5.58 -6.27
N TYR A 65 -5.81 4.72 -5.29
CA TYR A 65 -7.14 4.64 -4.70
C TYR A 65 -7.56 5.99 -4.09
N ASN A 66 -6.70 6.57 -3.24
CA ASN A 66 -6.98 7.84 -2.59
C ASN A 66 -7.08 9.00 -3.58
N SER A 67 -6.26 9.01 -4.63
CA SER A 67 -6.31 10.02 -5.68
C SER A 67 -7.63 9.97 -6.45
N LYS A 68 -8.14 8.76 -6.74
CA LYS A 68 -9.46 8.60 -7.38
C LYS A 68 -10.60 9.01 -6.45
N LYS A 69 -10.52 8.68 -5.16
CA LYS A 69 -11.49 9.09 -4.15
C LYS A 69 -11.58 10.61 -4.01
N GLU A 70 -10.44 11.30 -3.95
CA GLU A 70 -10.41 12.77 -3.90
C GLU A 70 -11.04 13.42 -5.13
N LYS A 71 -10.75 12.90 -6.34
CA LYS A 71 -11.38 13.39 -7.57
C LYS A 71 -12.89 13.23 -7.55
N LYS A 72 -13.39 12.08 -7.06
CA LYS A 72 -14.83 11.83 -6.94
C LYS A 72 -15.51 12.77 -5.95
N ASN A 73 -14.86 13.11 -4.84
CA ASN A 73 -15.41 14.00 -3.81
C ASN A 73 -15.42 15.49 -4.22
N LYS A 74 -14.66 15.87 -5.25
CA LYS A 74 -14.60 17.24 -5.79
C LYS A 74 -15.59 17.50 -6.93
N LEU A 75 -16.24 16.45 -7.45
CA LEU A 75 -17.20 16.50 -8.55
C LEU A 75 -18.64 16.42 -7.99
#